data_AF-A0A970NU30-F1
#
_entry.id   AF-A0A970NU30-F1
#
_cell.length_a   1.000
_cell.length_b   1.000
_cell.length_c   1.000
_cell.angle_alpha   90.00
_cell.angle_beta   90.00
_cell.angle_gamma   90.00
#
_symmetry.space_group_name_H-M   'P 1'
#
loop_
_entity.id
_entity.type
_entity.pdbx_description
1 polymer ?
#
loop_
_entity_poly.entity_id
_entity_poly.type
_entity_poly.pdbx_seq_one_letter_code
_entity_poly.pdbx_strand_id
1 'polypeptide(L)'
;MENSTSRRRHNKRDSAGHTLLELLVSLAVGALLLTILGGMATSTLRMEEKLNAEDKIRQNSRRAYTYFQKQILSADKVIVHEGQVYIQDMDPVHLYYNLYTLNAEGVVYRLKYREKSEGLINIGSGQTSHLIDEVENFECQFLPPKSIALRIQFTDGYLLEEVFYIGGEVDER
;
A
#
# COMPACT_ATOMS: atom_id res chain seq x y z
N MET A 1 -71.39 -25.32 51.13
CA MET A 1 -72.22 -24.59 50.14
C MET A 1 -71.65 -23.18 50.08
N GLU A 2 -70.70 -22.94 49.17
CA GLU A 2 -70.92 -22.48 47.78
C GLU A 2 -71.64 -21.11 47.75
N ASN A 3 -71.19 -20.09 47.00
CA ASN A 3 -70.44 -20.17 45.76
C ASN A 3 -69.62 -18.89 45.49
N SER A 4 -68.39 -19.11 45.07
CA SER A 4 -67.51 -18.14 44.42
C SER A 4 -68.04 -17.74 43.05
N THR A 5 -68.07 -16.45 42.72
CA THR A 5 -68.11 -16.04 41.30
C THR A 5 -67.08 -14.95 41.02
N SER A 6 -66.01 -15.42 40.39
CA SER A 6 -64.94 -14.68 39.74
C SER A 6 -65.48 -13.74 38.67
N ARG A 7 -65.25 -12.42 38.81
CA ARG A 7 -65.42 -11.46 37.72
C ARG A 7 -64.19 -11.51 36.81
N ARG A 8 -64.30 -12.25 35.70
CA ARG A 8 -63.37 -12.20 34.56
C ARG A 8 -63.24 -10.76 34.05
N ARG A 9 -62.04 -10.17 34.14
CA ARG A 9 -61.66 -8.98 33.37
C ARG A 9 -61.47 -9.41 31.91
N HIS A 10 -62.39 -8.99 31.06
CA HIS A 10 -62.27 -9.13 29.62
C HIS A 10 -61.28 -8.06 29.13
N ASN A 11 -60.03 -8.44 28.84
CA ASN A 11 -59.11 -7.59 28.10
C ASN A 11 -59.66 -7.46 26.68
N LYS A 12 -60.36 -6.35 26.39
CA LYS A 12 -60.63 -5.92 25.02
C LYS A 12 -59.28 -5.75 24.33
N ARG A 13 -58.98 -6.62 23.37
CA ARG A 13 -57.94 -6.36 22.39
C ARG A 13 -58.54 -5.33 21.44
N ASP A 14 -58.09 -4.08 21.56
CA ASP A 14 -58.42 -3.04 20.58
C ASP A 14 -57.66 -3.36 19.29
N SER A 15 -58.33 -4.06 18.38
CA SER A 15 -57.89 -4.21 16.99
C SER A 15 -58.26 -2.94 16.23
N ALA A 16 -57.56 -1.84 16.51
CA ALA A 16 -57.61 -0.64 15.68
C ALA A 16 -56.85 -0.93 14.38
N GLY A 17 -57.56 -0.97 13.25
CA GLY A 17 -56.95 -1.15 11.94
C GLY A 17 -56.18 0.10 11.51
N HIS A 18 -55.07 -0.08 10.80
CA HIS A 18 -54.30 1.04 10.24
C HIS A 18 -55.08 1.76 9.15
N THR A 19 -55.07 3.09 9.21
CA THR A 19 -55.60 3.90 8.11
C THR A 19 -54.65 3.88 6.90
N LEU A 20 -55.17 4.06 5.69
CA LEU A 20 -54.34 4.12 4.47
C LEU A 20 -53.27 5.23 4.56
N LEU A 21 -53.61 6.33 5.22
CA LEU A 21 -52.69 7.45 5.46
C LEU A 21 -51.53 7.04 6.39
N GLU A 22 -51.81 6.36 7.50
CA GLU A 22 -50.76 5.85 8.40
C GLU A 22 -49.83 4.87 7.69
N LEU A 23 -50.38 4.01 6.82
CA LEU A 23 -49.57 3.10 6.01
C LEU A 23 -48.65 3.88 5.06
N LEU A 24 -49.15 4.89 4.35
CA LEU A 24 -48.34 5.70 3.43
C LEU A 24 -47.26 6.50 4.18
N VAL A 25 -47.58 7.07 5.33
CA VAL A 25 -46.62 7.82 6.15
C VAL A 25 -45.54 6.89 6.70
N SER A 26 -45.90 5.73 7.23
CA SER A 26 -44.93 4.75 7.73
C SER A 26 -44.02 4.20 6.62
N LEU A 27 -44.57 3.97 5.42
CA LEU A 27 -43.78 3.58 4.25
C LEU A 27 -42.79 4.68 3.83
N ALA A 28 -43.25 5.94 3.80
CA ALA A 28 -42.40 7.08 3.44
C ALA A 28 -41.26 7.29 4.45
N VAL A 29 -41.56 7.19 5.75
CA VAL A 29 -40.55 7.26 6.82
C VAL A 29 -39.59 6.06 6.74
N GLY A 30 -40.10 4.85 6.49
CA GLY A 30 -39.27 3.66 6.31
C GLY A 30 -38.32 3.79 5.11
N ALA A 31 -38.82 4.28 3.97
CA ALA A 31 -37.99 4.54 2.80
C ALA A 31 -36.89 5.57 3.08
N LEU A 32 -37.22 6.67 3.76
CA LEU A 32 -36.25 7.69 4.16
C LEU A 32 -35.14 7.09 5.04
N LEU A 33 -35.51 6.29 6.04
CA LEU A 33 -34.55 5.63 6.92
C LEU A 33 -33.63 4.67 6.15
N LEU A 34 -34.17 3.90 5.21
CA LEU A 34 -33.37 3.00 4.37
C LEU A 34 -32.37 3.78 3.49
N THR A 35 -32.76 4.92 2.94
CA THR A 35 -31.84 5.77 2.16
C THR A 35 -30.70 6.31 3.02
N ILE A 36 -31.00 6.79 4.24
CA ILE A 36 -29.98 7.30 5.16
C ILE A 36 -29.02 6.17 5.56
N LEU A 37 -29.55 5.01 5.95
CA LEU A 37 -28.74 3.86 6.35
C LEU A 37 -27.88 3.32 5.19
N GLY A 38 -28.43 3.26 3.98
CA GLY A 38 -27.68 2.87 2.78
C GLY A 38 -26.57 3.86 2.42
N GLY A 39 -26.83 5.17 2.56
CA GLY A 39 -25.83 6.22 2.37
C GLY A 39 -24.69 6.12 3.38
N MET A 40 -25.01 5.86 4.66
CA MET A 40 -24.00 5.65 5.70
C MET A 40 -23.16 4.39 5.43
N ALA A 41 -23.80 3.27 5.12
CA ALA A 41 -23.11 2.00 4.85
C ALA A 41 -22.14 2.10 3.66
N THR A 42 -22.54 2.75 2.57
CA THR A 42 -21.66 2.94 1.41
C THR A 42 -20.50 3.89 1.71
N SER A 43 -20.73 4.92 2.53
CA SER A 43 -19.68 5.86 2.95
C SER A 43 -18.65 5.18 3.88
N THR A 44 -19.10 4.32 4.79
CA THR A 44 -18.19 3.58 5.67
C THR A 44 -17.32 2.58 4.91
N LEU A 45 -17.89 1.86 3.93
CA LEU A 45 -17.12 0.92 3.10
C LEU A 45 -16.04 1.63 2.29
N ARG A 46 -16.37 2.76 1.66
CA ARG A 46 -15.39 3.58 0.91
C ARG A 46 -14.29 4.14 1.80
N MET A 47 -14.63 4.53 3.02
CA MET A 47 -13.64 5.02 4.00
C MET A 47 -12.68 3.90 4.40
N GLU A 48 -13.20 2.70 4.66
CA GLU A 48 -12.39 1.54 5.03
C GLU A 48 -11.45 1.11 3.89
N GLU A 49 -11.94 1.06 2.65
CA GLU A 49 -11.12 0.80 1.47
C GLU A 49 -9.98 1.81 1.33
N LYS A 50 -10.27 3.10 1.53
CA LYS A 50 -9.28 4.17 1.44
C LYS A 50 -8.22 4.06 2.55
N LEU A 51 -8.64 3.85 3.79
CA LEU A 51 -7.73 3.69 4.93
C LEU A 51 -6.83 2.46 4.75
N ASN A 52 -7.38 1.35 4.28
CA ASN A 52 -6.61 0.14 4.01
C ASN A 52 -5.57 0.34 2.89
N ALA A 53 -5.91 1.10 1.85
CA ALA A 53 -4.98 1.44 0.77
C ALA A 53 -3.82 2.33 1.27
N GLU A 54 -4.14 3.39 2.02
CA GLU A 54 -3.13 4.28 2.62
C GLU A 54 -2.20 3.52 3.58
N ASP A 55 -2.75 2.63 4.41
CA ASP A 55 -1.96 1.80 5.32
C ASP A 55 -1.03 0.83 4.57
N LYS A 56 -1.51 0.22 3.47
CA LYS A 56 -0.69 -0.65 2.62
C LYS A 56 0.49 0.13 2.03
N ILE A 57 0.23 1.30 1.43
CA ILE A 57 1.28 2.12 0.82
C ILE A 57 2.31 2.58 1.85
N ARG A 58 1.85 2.96 3.05
CA ARG A 58 2.75 3.35 4.14
C ARG A 58 3.63 2.19 4.63
N GLN A 59 3.09 0.97 4.68
CA GLN A 59 3.88 -0.22 5.00
C GLN A 59 4.90 -0.54 3.89
N ASN A 60 4.48 -0.45 2.64
CA ASN A 60 5.33 -0.62 1.47
C ASN A 60 6.48 0.41 1.44
N SER A 61 6.20 1.68 1.69
CA SER A 61 7.20 2.74 1.73
C SER A 61 8.20 2.56 2.86
N ARG A 62 7.75 2.14 4.05
CA ARG A 62 8.66 1.82 5.17
C ARG A 62 9.55 0.62 4.86
N ARG A 63 8.99 -0.42 4.22
CA ARG A 63 9.76 -1.59 3.77
C ARG A 63 10.78 -1.20 2.72
N ALA A 64 10.39 -0.39 1.74
CA ALA A 64 11.25 0.18 0.69
C ALA A 64 12.44 0.90 1.31
N TYR A 65 12.14 1.90 2.16
CA TYR A 65 13.14 2.71 2.85
C TYR A 65 14.13 1.82 3.60
N THR A 66 13.63 0.90 4.43
CA THR A 66 14.48 0.01 5.23
C THR A 66 15.37 -0.87 4.35
N TYR A 67 14.84 -1.36 3.24
CA TYR A 67 15.59 -2.21 2.32
C TYR A 67 16.72 -1.42 1.63
N PHE A 68 16.41 -0.26 1.03
CA PHE A 68 17.41 0.58 0.37
C PHE A 68 18.46 1.09 1.36
N GLN A 69 18.03 1.54 2.54
CA GLN A 69 18.93 1.97 3.60
C GLN A 69 19.91 0.86 3.96
N LYS A 70 19.43 -0.35 4.23
CA LYS A 70 20.30 -1.48 4.57
C LYS A 70 21.28 -1.78 3.46
N GLN A 71 20.80 -1.88 2.22
CA GLN A 71 21.65 -2.25 1.11
C GLN A 71 22.73 -1.19 0.82
N ILE A 72 22.38 0.09 0.80
CA ILE A 72 23.32 1.18 0.53
C ILE A 72 24.37 1.28 1.65
N LEU A 73 23.93 1.17 2.91
CA LEU A 73 24.85 1.25 4.05
C LEU A 73 25.76 0.02 4.16
N SER A 74 25.30 -1.15 3.72
CA SER A 74 26.09 -2.39 3.74
C SER A 74 26.91 -2.61 2.47
N ALA A 75 26.76 -1.78 1.45
CA ALA A 75 27.49 -1.95 0.20
C ALA A 75 28.95 -1.56 0.40
N ASP A 76 29.87 -2.51 0.19
CA ASP A 76 31.31 -2.24 0.16
C ASP A 76 31.68 -1.47 -1.09
N LYS A 77 30.92 -1.64 -2.18
CA LYS A 77 31.14 -0.95 -3.45
C LYS A 77 29.82 -0.54 -4.12
N VAL A 78 29.78 0.68 -4.66
CA VAL A 78 28.73 1.17 -5.55
C VAL A 78 29.36 1.51 -6.89
N ILE A 79 28.80 1.02 -7.99
CA ILE A 79 29.25 1.36 -9.34
C ILE A 79 28.26 2.36 -9.94
N VAL A 80 28.77 3.44 -10.50
CA VAL A 80 27.99 4.42 -11.25
C VAL A 80 28.44 4.34 -12.69
N HIS A 81 27.54 3.92 -13.58
CA HIS A 81 27.84 3.73 -14.99
C HIS A 81 26.71 4.25 -15.86
N GLU A 82 27.04 5.13 -16.81
CA GLU A 82 26.06 5.78 -17.71
C GLU A 82 24.87 6.44 -16.97
N GLY A 83 25.14 7.02 -15.79
CA GLY A 83 24.14 7.66 -14.94
C GLY A 83 23.26 6.69 -14.14
N GLN A 84 23.48 5.38 -14.26
CA GLN A 84 22.79 4.35 -13.49
C GLN A 84 23.59 3.97 -12.25
N VAL A 85 22.87 3.66 -11.16
CA VAL A 85 23.47 3.29 -9.87
C VAL A 85 23.31 1.79 -9.64
N TYR A 86 24.44 1.11 -9.53
CA TYR A 86 24.54 -0.32 -9.25
C TYR A 86 25.04 -0.51 -7.83
N ILE A 87 24.18 -1.00 -6.95
CA ILE A 87 24.49 -1.17 -5.52
C ILE A 87 24.83 -2.63 -5.28
N GLN A 88 25.97 -2.92 -4.66
CA GLN A 88 26.35 -4.29 -4.32
C GLN A 88 25.22 -5.02 -3.57
N ASP A 89 25.03 -6.30 -3.89
CA ASP A 89 24.06 -7.15 -3.22
C ASP A 89 24.47 -7.37 -1.75
N MET A 90 23.50 -7.54 -0.87
CA MET A 90 23.76 -7.79 0.56
C MET A 90 24.34 -9.19 0.81
N ASP A 91 24.27 -10.08 -0.18
CA ASP A 91 24.87 -11.41 -0.11
C ASP A 91 26.35 -11.35 -0.56
N PRO A 92 27.32 -11.48 0.37
CA PRO A 92 28.73 -11.34 0.07
C PRO A 92 29.30 -12.51 -0.75
N VAL A 93 28.58 -13.63 -0.87
CA VAL A 93 29.08 -14.86 -1.52
C VAL A 93 29.21 -14.68 -3.03
N HIS A 94 28.40 -13.80 -3.59
CA HIS A 94 28.36 -13.58 -5.02
C HIS A 94 28.44 -12.09 -5.29
N LEU A 95 29.59 -11.63 -5.82
CA LEU A 95 29.88 -10.25 -6.23
C LEU A 95 28.89 -9.78 -7.32
N TYR A 96 27.65 -9.58 -6.93
CA TYR A 96 26.56 -9.09 -7.75
C TYR A 96 26.22 -7.66 -7.34
N TYR A 97 25.64 -6.95 -8.30
CA TYR A 97 25.15 -5.60 -8.11
C TYR A 97 23.68 -5.56 -8.54
N ASN A 98 22.91 -4.76 -7.83
CA ASN A 98 21.50 -4.57 -8.04
C ASN A 98 21.27 -3.22 -8.72
N LEU A 99 20.57 -3.27 -9.85
CA LEU A 99 20.00 -2.12 -10.53
C LEU A 99 18.48 -2.10 -10.27
N TYR A 100 17.93 -0.93 -10.00
CA TYR A 100 16.50 -0.77 -9.73
C TYR A 100 15.82 -0.03 -10.88
N THR A 101 14.69 -0.56 -11.33
CA THR A 101 13.94 0.02 -12.46
C THR A 101 12.43 -0.11 -12.23
N LEU A 102 11.68 0.87 -12.73
CA LEU A 102 10.23 0.91 -12.71
C LEU A 102 9.67 0.35 -14.02
N ASN A 103 8.73 -0.58 -13.96
CA ASN A 103 8.01 -1.04 -15.14
C ASN A 103 6.76 -0.18 -15.41
N ALA A 104 6.11 -0.44 -16.54
CA ALA A 104 4.86 0.21 -16.93
C ALA A 104 3.65 -0.11 -16.03
N GLU A 105 3.74 -1.14 -15.17
CA GLU A 105 2.67 -1.55 -14.25
C GLU A 105 2.80 -0.88 -12.88
N GLY A 106 3.79 0.01 -12.70
CA GLY A 106 4.03 0.71 -11.43
C GLY A 106 4.75 -0.16 -10.39
N VAL A 107 5.56 -1.11 -10.85
CA VAL A 107 6.33 -2.02 -10.00
C VAL A 107 7.82 -1.75 -10.15
N VAL A 108 8.49 -1.56 -9.01
CA VAL A 108 9.95 -1.45 -8.95
C VAL A 108 10.55 -2.85 -8.86
N TYR A 109 11.39 -3.18 -9.83
CA TYR A 109 12.13 -4.43 -9.89
C TYR A 109 13.60 -4.21 -9.60
N ARG A 110 14.17 -5.23 -8.99
CA ARG A 110 15.61 -5.41 -8.85
C ARG A 110 16.12 -6.30 -9.98
N LEU A 111 17.10 -5.82 -10.73
CA LEU A 111 17.84 -6.56 -11.75
C LEU A 111 19.25 -6.83 -11.24
N LYS A 112 19.71 -8.08 -11.32
CA LYS A 112 21.06 -8.45 -10.90
C LYS A 112 22.05 -8.39 -12.05
N TYR A 113 23.22 -7.82 -11.76
CA TYR A 113 24.35 -7.68 -12.64
C TYR A 113 25.58 -8.31 -12.01
N ARG A 114 26.47 -8.86 -12.83
CA ARG A 114 27.79 -9.32 -12.42
C ARG A 114 28.85 -8.50 -13.15
N GLU A 115 29.86 -8.06 -12.41
CA GLU A 115 31.05 -7.45 -12.99
C GLU A 115 31.89 -8.54 -13.69
N LYS A 116 32.16 -8.34 -14.98
CA LYS A 116 33.09 -9.16 -15.78
C LYS A 116 34.13 -8.23 -16.44
N SER A 117 35.11 -8.82 -17.14
CA SER A 117 36.15 -8.09 -17.88
C SER A 117 35.60 -7.10 -18.91
N GLU A 118 34.41 -7.35 -19.44
CA GLU A 118 33.74 -6.52 -20.46
C GLU A 118 32.78 -5.48 -19.85
N GLY A 119 32.63 -5.44 -18.52
CA GLY A 119 31.74 -4.54 -17.80
C GLY A 119 30.64 -5.27 -17.01
N LEU A 120 29.54 -4.55 -16.73
CA LEU A 120 28.40 -5.05 -15.98
C LEU A 120 27.46 -5.85 -16.90
N ILE A 121 27.33 -7.15 -16.65
CA ILE A 121 26.47 -8.03 -17.44
C ILE A 121 25.26 -8.46 -16.62
N ASN A 122 24.06 -8.22 -17.15
CA ASN A 122 22.80 -8.69 -16.57
C ASN A 122 22.77 -10.23 -16.54
N ILE A 123 22.43 -10.82 -15.40
CA ILE A 123 22.44 -12.28 -15.22
C ILE A 123 21.12 -12.98 -15.59
N GLY A 124 20.13 -12.23 -16.10
CA GLY A 124 18.89 -12.75 -16.68
C GLY A 124 17.72 -12.91 -15.71
N SER A 125 16.66 -13.56 -16.20
CA SER A 125 15.30 -13.59 -15.61
C SER A 125 15.17 -14.31 -14.27
N GLY A 126 16.08 -15.23 -13.93
CA GLY A 126 16.04 -15.98 -12.67
C GLY A 126 16.35 -15.15 -11.42
N GLN A 127 16.70 -13.87 -11.58
CA GLN A 127 17.11 -12.98 -10.49
C GLN A 127 16.40 -11.61 -10.51
N THR A 128 15.37 -11.45 -11.36
CA THR A 128 14.47 -10.31 -11.29
C THR A 128 13.52 -10.48 -10.12
N SER A 129 13.53 -9.56 -9.16
CA SER A 129 12.62 -9.63 -8.01
C SER A 129 11.80 -8.35 -7.86
N HIS A 130 10.50 -8.54 -7.66
CA HIS A 130 9.57 -7.49 -7.26
C HIS A 130 9.99 -6.94 -5.89
N LEU A 131 10.23 -5.64 -5.81
CA LEU A 131 10.55 -4.96 -4.56
C LEU A 131 9.32 -4.27 -3.96
N ILE A 132 8.69 -3.37 -4.73
CA ILE A 132 7.59 -2.50 -4.29
C ILE A 132 6.62 -2.31 -5.47
N ASP A 133 5.32 -2.30 -5.18
CA ASP A 133 4.21 -2.00 -6.09
C ASP A 133 3.61 -0.60 -5.83
N GLU A 134 2.67 -0.20 -6.68
CA GLU A 134 1.91 1.06 -6.55
C GLU A 134 2.81 2.31 -6.62
N VAL A 135 3.82 2.27 -7.48
CA VAL A 135 4.78 3.35 -7.73
C VAL A 135 4.47 4.06 -9.04
N GLU A 136 4.31 5.38 -8.99
CA GLU A 136 4.16 6.25 -10.17
C GLU A 136 5.50 6.68 -10.74
N ASN A 137 6.45 7.02 -9.87
CA ASN A 137 7.78 7.47 -10.26
C ASN A 137 8.84 6.89 -9.32
N PHE A 138 9.98 6.49 -9.90
CA PHE A 138 11.13 5.95 -9.19
C PHE A 138 12.40 6.56 -9.76
N GLU A 139 13.19 7.21 -8.91
CA GLU A 139 14.49 7.76 -9.25
C GLU A 139 15.52 7.29 -8.21
N CYS A 140 16.65 6.78 -8.69
CA CYS A 140 17.81 6.43 -7.88
C CYS A 140 19.03 7.07 -8.54
N GLN A 141 19.49 8.19 -7.96
CA GLN A 141 20.50 9.04 -8.56
C GLN A 141 21.74 9.09 -7.68
N PHE A 142 22.91 8.94 -8.29
CA PHE A 142 24.17 9.22 -7.61
C PHE A 142 24.37 10.73 -7.47
N LEU A 143 24.67 11.15 -6.24
CA LEU A 143 25.06 12.50 -5.87
C LEU A 143 26.53 12.47 -5.44
N PRO A 144 27.46 13.03 -6.25
CA PRO A 144 28.86 13.09 -5.88
C PRO A 144 29.08 13.82 -4.55
N PRO A 145 30.06 13.40 -3.73
CA PRO A 145 31.04 12.35 -4.02
C PRO A 145 30.67 10.94 -3.53
N LYS A 146 29.70 10.81 -2.61
CA LYS A 146 29.41 9.52 -1.93
C LYS A 146 27.95 9.42 -1.46
N SER A 147 27.01 9.91 -2.23
CA SER A 147 25.60 9.90 -1.84
C SER A 147 24.70 9.34 -2.92
N ILE A 148 23.57 8.77 -2.52
CA ILE A 148 22.50 8.33 -3.42
C ILE A 148 21.23 9.03 -2.99
N ALA A 149 20.60 9.77 -3.89
CA ALA A 149 19.24 10.26 -3.73
C ALA A 149 18.26 9.20 -4.23
N LEU A 150 17.33 8.81 -3.36
CA LEU A 150 16.23 7.91 -3.67
C LEU A 150 14.94 8.71 -3.62
N ARG A 151 14.17 8.70 -4.71
CA ARG A 151 12.83 9.25 -4.79
C ARG A 151 11.85 8.19 -5.26
N ILE A 152 10.80 7.95 -4.47
CA ILE A 152 9.70 7.05 -4.81
C ILE A 152 8.39 7.79 -4.60
N GLN A 153 7.65 8.00 -5.69
CA GLN A 153 6.30 8.56 -5.66
C GLN A 153 5.30 7.42 -5.81
N PHE A 154 4.39 7.28 -4.84
CA PHE A 154 3.33 6.27 -4.82
C PHE A 154 2.03 6.82 -5.42
N THR A 155 1.14 5.91 -5.84
CA THR A 155 -0.13 6.24 -6.52
C THR A 155 -1.15 7.00 -5.67
N ASP A 156 -1.01 6.98 -4.34
CA ASP A 156 -1.82 7.80 -3.42
C ASP A 156 -1.27 9.23 -3.25
N GLY A 157 -0.15 9.55 -3.89
CA GLY A 157 0.58 10.80 -3.76
C GLY A 157 1.60 10.84 -2.62
N TYR A 158 1.81 9.73 -1.88
CA TYR A 158 2.88 9.65 -0.89
C TYR A 158 4.25 9.72 -1.58
N LEU A 159 5.13 10.57 -1.04
CA LEU A 159 6.48 10.76 -1.54
C LEU A 159 7.49 10.31 -0.50
N LEU A 160 8.32 9.32 -0.86
CA LEU A 160 9.54 8.97 -0.14
C LEU A 160 10.72 9.61 -0.85
N GLU A 161 11.37 10.58 -0.23
CA GLU A 161 12.56 11.24 -0.75
C GLU A 161 13.65 11.28 0.33
N GLU A 162 14.74 10.56 0.08
CA GLU A 162 15.78 10.33 1.07
C GLU A 162 17.17 10.33 0.41
N VAL A 163 18.16 10.80 1.15
CA VAL A 163 19.56 10.81 0.71
C VAL A 163 20.37 9.89 1.63
N PHE A 164 21.00 8.90 1.02
CA PHE A 164 21.85 7.93 1.72
C PHE A 164 23.31 8.24 1.46
N TYR A 165 24.14 8.13 2.50
CA TYR A 165 25.59 8.22 2.38
C TYR A 165 26.18 6.82 2.20
N ILE A 166 27.03 6.66 1.19
CA ILE A 166 27.72 5.41 0.87
C ILE A 166 28.92 5.28 1.81
N GLY A 167 28.93 4.20 2.62
CA GLY A 167 30.08 3.86 3.47
C GLY A 167 31.25 3.27 2.69
N GLY A 168 30.95 2.51 1.64
CA GLY A 168 31.92 1.82 0.79
C GLY A 168 32.66 2.69 -0.23
N GLU A 169 33.29 2.00 -1.17
CA GLU A 169 33.93 2.55 -2.37
C GLU A 169 32.87 2.96 -3.41
N VAL A 170 33.16 4.02 -4.16
CA VAL A 170 32.36 4.44 -5.30
C VAL A 170 33.25 4.37 -6.54
N ASP A 171 32.78 3.66 -7.56
CA ASP A 171 33.47 3.42 -8.82
C ASP A 171 32.66 4.07 -9.95
N GLU A 172 33.08 5.27 -10.35
CA GLU A 172 32.46 6.05 -11.44
C GLU A 172 33.16 5.69 -12.77
N ARG A 173 32.44 5.06 -13.70
CA ARG A 173 32.97 4.58 -14.99
C ARG A 173 32.12 4.97 -16.18
#